data_AF-A0A7W6VDW6-F1
#
_entry.id   AF-A0A7W6VDW6-F1
#
_cell.length_a   1.000
_cell.length_b   1.000
_cell.length_c   1.000
_cell.angle_alpha   90.00
_cell.angle_beta   90.00
_cell.angle_gamma   90.00
#
_symmetry.space_group_name_H-M   'P 1'
#
loop_
_entity.id
_entity.type
_entity.pdbx_description
1 polymer ?
#
loop_
_entity_poly.entity_id
_entity_poly.type
_entity_poly.pdbx_seq_one_letter_code
_entity_poly.pdbx_strand_id
1 'polypeptide(L)'
;MPYRVKVHFEKPYTAVTVSNGHYPYVDTHGMTLENLNVGTGAMYQISVALINGAGTVVIDATDGADKIRFRYAIPFDCDNDGNIEVPKIAAVSQSDVDKLAEEIEAIKQRIGP
;
A
#
# COMPACT_ATOMS: atom_id res chain seq x y z
N MET A 1 -15.26 -7.45 11.67
CA MET A 1 -15.05 -5.99 11.85
C MET A 1 -14.34 -5.47 10.60
N PRO A 2 -14.60 -4.23 10.14
CA PRO A 2 -13.86 -3.67 9.01
C PRO A 2 -12.41 -3.40 9.42
N TYR A 3 -11.48 -3.63 8.49
CA TYR A 3 -10.05 -3.43 8.69
C TYR A 3 -9.68 -1.97 8.50
N ARG A 4 -8.90 -1.39 9.42
CA ARG A 4 -8.42 -0.03 9.26
C ARG A 4 -7.12 -0.06 8.47
N VAL A 5 -7.09 0.71 7.39
CA VAL A 5 -5.91 0.78 6.53
C VAL A 5 -5.52 2.25 6.36
N LYS A 6 -4.25 2.58 6.56
CA LYS A 6 -3.68 3.89 6.26
C LYS A 6 -3.06 3.83 4.86
N VAL A 7 -3.51 4.72 3.98
CA VAL A 7 -2.99 4.86 2.62
C VAL A 7 -2.07 6.08 2.61
N HIS A 8 -0.78 5.84 2.41
CA HIS A 8 0.27 6.84 2.41
C HIS A 8 0.79 7.08 1.00
N PHE A 9 0.81 8.35 0.57
CA PHE A 9 1.26 8.76 -0.76
C PHE A 9 2.69 9.32 -0.68
N GLU A 10 3.67 8.53 -1.15
CA GLU A 10 5.09 8.88 -1.16
C GLU A 10 5.43 9.98 -2.17
N LYS A 11 4.52 10.27 -3.11
CA LYS A 11 4.69 11.32 -4.13
C LYS A 11 3.35 11.99 -4.44
N PRO A 12 3.36 13.20 -5.04
CA PRO A 12 2.13 13.93 -5.30
C PRO A 12 1.41 13.39 -6.53
N TYR A 13 0.09 13.55 -6.57
CA TYR A 13 -0.75 13.21 -7.71
C TYR A 13 -1.85 14.27 -7.88
N THR A 14 -2.17 14.62 -9.12
CA THR A 14 -3.12 15.71 -9.40
C THR A 14 -4.58 15.29 -9.29
N ALA A 15 -4.86 13.98 -9.38
CA ALA A 15 -6.17 13.39 -9.18
C ALA A 15 -6.01 11.96 -8.66
N VAL A 16 -6.64 11.64 -7.53
CA VAL A 16 -6.62 10.33 -6.89
C VAL A 16 -8.03 9.91 -6.46
N THR A 17 -8.39 8.69 -6.80
CA THR A 17 -9.56 8.01 -6.24
C THR A 17 -9.11 6.74 -5.55
N VAL A 18 -9.44 6.61 -4.27
CA VAL A 18 -9.19 5.39 -3.47
C VAL A 18 -10.52 4.66 -3.33
N SER A 19 -10.65 3.45 -3.87
CA SER A 19 -11.92 2.73 -3.96
C SER A 19 -11.77 1.25 -3.67
N ASN A 20 -12.89 0.55 -3.46
CA ASN A 20 -12.93 -0.91 -3.45
C ASN A 20 -12.94 -1.52 -4.87
N GLY A 21 -12.66 -0.73 -5.91
CA GLY A 21 -12.81 -1.09 -7.32
C GLY A 21 -14.14 -0.70 -7.94
N HIS A 22 -15.14 -0.31 -7.12
CA HIS A 22 -16.46 0.15 -7.57
C HIS A 22 -16.85 1.49 -6.94
N TYR A 23 -16.72 1.62 -5.61
CA TYR A 23 -17.13 2.78 -4.85
C TYR A 23 -15.93 3.41 -4.14
N PRO A 24 -15.79 4.74 -4.18
CA PRO A 24 -14.78 5.45 -3.39
C PRO A 24 -14.93 5.15 -1.90
N TYR A 25 -13.80 5.05 -1.22
CA TYR A 25 -13.78 4.99 0.24
C TYR A 25 -14.03 6.37 0.85
N VAL A 26 -14.53 6.37 2.08
CA VAL A 26 -14.60 7.55 2.94
C VAL A 26 -13.54 7.39 4.01
N ASP A 27 -12.76 8.43 4.25
CA ASP A 27 -11.78 8.44 5.32
C ASP A 27 -12.46 8.47 6.70
N THR A 28 -11.70 8.21 7.76
CA THR A 28 -12.23 8.24 9.13
C THR A 28 -12.69 9.62 9.60
N HIS A 29 -12.37 10.69 8.86
CA HIS A 29 -12.83 12.06 9.13
C HIS A 29 -14.05 12.46 8.28
N GLY A 30 -14.59 11.55 7.48
CA GLY A 30 -15.79 11.76 6.66
C GLY A 30 -15.55 12.31 5.25
N MET A 31 -14.30 12.39 4.80
CA MET A 31 -13.95 12.83 3.45
C MET A 31 -14.04 11.67 2.45
N THR A 32 -14.85 11.82 1.41
CA THR A 32 -14.86 10.89 0.27
C THR A 32 -13.56 11.02 -0.52
N LEU A 33 -12.87 9.90 -0.72
CA LEU A 33 -11.59 9.81 -1.42
C LEU A 33 -11.78 9.64 -2.93
N GLU A 34 -12.31 10.68 -3.58
CA GLU A 34 -12.61 10.71 -5.01
C GLU A 34 -12.06 11.97 -5.69
N ASN A 35 -11.30 11.78 -6.77
CA ASN A 35 -10.69 12.85 -7.57
C ASN A 35 -9.94 13.92 -6.74
N LEU A 36 -9.19 13.47 -5.74
CA LEU A 36 -8.45 14.33 -4.83
C LEU A 36 -7.09 14.72 -5.41
N ASN A 37 -6.69 15.98 -5.23
CA ASN A 37 -5.30 16.39 -5.39
C ASN A 37 -4.55 16.05 -4.09
N VAL A 38 -3.51 15.22 -4.20
CA VAL A 38 -2.74 14.74 -3.03
C VAL A 38 -1.30 15.22 -3.13
N GLY A 39 -0.80 15.77 -2.02
CA GLY A 39 0.60 16.13 -1.86
C GLY A 39 1.46 14.94 -1.45
N THR A 40 2.78 15.11 -1.53
CA THR A 40 3.75 14.18 -0.94
C THR A 40 3.51 14.04 0.57
N GLY A 41 3.51 12.80 1.06
CA GLY A 41 3.28 12.47 2.47
C GLY A 41 1.81 12.48 2.88
N ALA A 42 0.87 12.70 1.96
CA ALA A 42 -0.56 12.66 2.28
C ALA A 42 -0.95 11.27 2.79
N MET A 43 -1.77 11.24 3.84
CA MET A 43 -2.20 10.02 4.48
C MET A 43 -3.71 10.04 4.74
N TYR A 44 -4.38 8.94 4.38
CA TYR A 44 -5.81 8.77 4.63
C TYR A 44 -6.07 7.43 5.29
N GLN A 45 -6.88 7.43 6.34
CA GLN A 45 -7.27 6.20 7.02
C GLN A 45 -8.67 5.79 6.56
N ILE A 46 -8.80 4.57 6.06
CA ILE A 46 -10.05 4.02 5.52
C ILE A 46 -10.46 2.75 6.27
N SER A 47 -11.77 2.47 6.27
CA SER A 47 -12.32 1.21 6.75
C SER A 47 -12.63 0.28 5.58
N VAL A 48 -11.86 -0.79 5.45
CA VAL A 48 -11.97 -1.79 4.38
C VAL A 48 -12.85 -2.94 4.84
N ALA A 49 -13.95 -3.17 4.13
CA ALA A 49 -14.77 -4.37 4.32
C ALA A 49 -14.09 -5.57 3.67
N LEU A 50 -14.07 -6.71 4.37
CA LEU A 50 -13.65 -7.98 3.80
C LEU A 50 -14.87 -8.68 3.19
N ILE A 51 -14.81 -8.97 1.90
CA ILE A 51 -15.81 -9.75 1.18
C ILE A 51 -15.17 -11.09 0.84
N ASN A 52 -15.81 -12.20 1.25
CA ASN A 52 -15.27 -13.56 1.06
C ASN A 52 -13.85 -13.76 1.60
N GLY A 53 -13.51 -13.09 2.71
CA GLY A 53 -12.18 -13.23 3.34
C GLY A 53 -11.08 -12.37 2.71
N ALA A 54 -11.40 -11.41 1.83
CA ALA A 54 -10.39 -10.46 1.35
C ALA A 54 -10.97 -9.05 1.19
N GLY A 55 -10.16 -8.05 1.51
CA GLY A 55 -10.42 -6.65 1.22
C GLY A 55 -9.66 -6.23 -0.04
N THR A 56 -10.15 -5.22 -0.75
CA THR A 56 -9.43 -4.66 -1.90
C THR A 56 -9.38 -3.15 -1.77
N VAL A 57 -8.18 -2.59 -1.95
CA VAL A 57 -7.97 -1.16 -2.11
C VAL A 57 -7.39 -0.92 -3.50
N VAL A 58 -8.11 -0.15 -4.30
CA VAL A 58 -7.71 0.28 -5.63
C VAL A 58 -7.43 1.76 -5.57
N ILE A 59 -6.30 2.17 -6.16
CA ILE A 59 -5.93 3.57 -6.28
C ILE A 59 -5.79 3.87 -7.75
N ASP A 60 -6.71 4.67 -8.26
CA ASP A 60 -6.62 5.26 -9.60
C ASP A 60 -6.05 6.67 -9.42
N ALA A 61 -4.89 6.93 -10.03
CA ALA A 61 -4.13 8.16 -9.84
C ALA A 61 -3.71 8.79 -11.19
N THR A 62 -3.61 10.11 -11.22
CA THR A 62 -3.07 10.88 -12.36
C THR A 62 -1.71 11.47 -11.97
N ASP A 63 -0.68 11.09 -12.72
CA ASP A 63 0.70 11.57 -12.55
C ASP A 63 1.12 12.29 -13.85
N GLY A 64 1.03 13.62 -13.83
CA GLY A 64 1.19 14.41 -15.06
C GLY A 64 0.12 14.05 -16.11
N ALA A 65 0.55 13.48 -17.24
CA ALA A 65 -0.33 13.02 -18.30
C ALA A 65 -0.74 11.54 -18.15
N ASP A 66 -0.09 10.80 -17.25
CA ASP A 66 -0.27 9.36 -17.12
C ASP A 66 -1.41 9.03 -16.15
N LYS A 67 -2.23 8.05 -16.53
CA LYS A 67 -3.23 7.44 -15.64
C LYS A 67 -2.69 6.11 -15.14
N ILE A 68 -2.51 6.01 -13.84
CA ILE A 68 -1.88 4.87 -13.18
C ILE A 68 -2.89 4.22 -12.24
N ARG A 69 -2.87 2.89 -12.16
CA ARG A 69 -3.74 2.12 -11.28
C ARG A 69 -2.95 1.16 -10.42
N PHE A 70 -3.12 1.25 -9.11
CA PHE A 70 -2.55 0.34 -8.13
C PHE A 70 -3.65 -0.50 -7.49
N ARG A 71 -3.37 -1.77 -7.21
CA ARG A 71 -4.28 -2.69 -6.51
C ARG A 71 -3.56 -3.33 -5.33
N TYR A 72 -4.20 -3.26 -4.17
CA TYR A 72 -3.73 -3.84 -2.92
C TYR A 72 -4.80 -4.80 -2.41
N ALA A 73 -4.39 -6.05 -2.17
CA ALA A 73 -5.23 -7.05 -1.52
C ALA A 73 -4.97 -6.99 -0.02
N ILE A 74 -6.03 -6.97 0.78
CA ILE A 74 -5.97 -7.01 2.25
C ILE A 74 -6.36 -8.44 2.69
N PRO A 75 -5.40 -9.23 3.23
CA PRO A 75 -5.66 -10.55 3.77
C PRO A 75 -6.69 -10.56 4.91
N PHE A 76 -7.33 -11.72 5.13
CA PHE A 76 -8.25 -11.93 6.26
C PHE A 76 -7.55 -11.96 7.62
N ASP A 77 -6.31 -12.43 7.65
CA ASP A 77 -5.51 -12.67 8.86
C ASP A 77 -4.63 -11.47 9.23
N CYS A 78 -4.83 -10.32 8.58
CA CYS A 78 -4.15 -9.10 9.01
C CYS A 78 -4.56 -8.70 10.42
N ASP A 79 -3.69 -7.96 11.09
CA ASP A 79 -4.04 -7.20 12.29
C ASP A 79 -5.03 -6.08 11.92
N ASN A 80 -5.77 -5.58 12.92
CA ASN A 80 -6.81 -4.55 12.71
C ASN A 80 -6.30 -3.20 12.16
N ASP A 81 -4.98 -3.03 12.00
CA ASP A 81 -4.32 -1.85 11.44
C ASP A 81 -3.29 -2.29 10.39
N GLY A 82 -3.26 -1.61 9.24
CA GLY A 82 -2.33 -1.89 8.16
C GLY A 82 -1.96 -0.63 7.38
N ASN A 83 -0.80 -0.66 6.71
CA ASN A 83 -0.30 0.46 5.92
C ASN A 83 -0.19 0.06 4.45
N ILE A 84 -0.66 0.93 3.55
CA ILE A 84 -0.45 0.87 2.12
C ILE A 84 0.44 2.06 1.75
N GLU A 85 1.56 1.80 1.10
CA GLU A 85 2.42 2.83 0.51
C GLU A 85 2.15 2.94 -0.99
N VAL A 86 2.09 4.17 -1.49
CA VAL A 86 1.70 4.50 -2.86
C VAL A 86 2.76 5.41 -3.49
N PRO A 87 3.35 5.02 -4.64
CA PRO A 87 3.10 3.79 -5.39
C PRO A 87 3.59 2.55 -4.63
N LYS A 88 3.09 1.38 -5.04
CA LYS A 88 3.55 0.09 -4.51
C LYS A 88 5.07 0.00 -4.70
N ILE A 89 5.82 -0.16 -3.60
CA ILE A 89 7.28 -0.34 -3.67
C ILE A 89 7.58 -1.58 -4.51
N ALA A 90 8.60 -1.50 -5.36
CA ALA A 90 9.10 -2.66 -6.07
C ALA A 90 9.49 -3.76 -5.07
N ALA A 91 9.13 -5.00 -5.37
CA ALA A 91 9.62 -6.12 -4.59
C ALA A 91 11.16 -6.13 -4.63
N VAL A 92 11.79 -6.47 -3.50
CA VAL A 92 13.23 -6.67 -3.45
C VAL A 92 13.64 -7.71 -4.50
N SER A 93 14.74 -7.48 -5.20
CA SER A 93 15.17 -8.40 -6.26
C SER A 93 15.72 -9.70 -5.65
N GLN A 94 15.62 -10.82 -6.37
CA GLN A 94 16.20 -12.08 -5.90
C GLN A 94 17.71 -11.94 -5.67
N SER A 95 18.42 -11.17 -6.50
CA SER A 95 19.83 -10.86 -6.29
C SER A 95 20.13 -10.15 -4.97
N ASP A 96 19.23 -9.27 -4.50
CA ASP A 96 19.42 -8.62 -3.20
C ASP A 96 19.24 -9.64 -2.06
N VAL A 97 18.31 -10.58 -2.22
CA VAL A 97 18.11 -11.69 -1.26
C VAL A 97 19.31 -12.64 -1.27
N ASP A 98 19.84 -12.97 -2.44
CA ASP A 98 21.00 -13.85 -2.59
C ASP A 98 22.23 -13.23 -1.94
N LYS A 99 22.45 -11.93 -2.15
CA LYS A 99 23.53 -11.18 -1.50
C LYS A 99 23.38 -11.18 0.03
N LEU A 100 22.16 -11.02 0.55
CA LEU A 100 21.91 -11.12 1.98
C LEU A 100 22.25 -12.51 2.53
N ALA A 101 21.95 -13.58 1.78
CA ALA A 101 22.30 -14.94 2.15
C ALA A 101 23.83 -15.15 2.20
N GLU A 102 24.56 -14.63 1.21
CA GLU A 102 26.03 -14.67 1.20
C GLU A 102 26.64 -13.92 2.39
N GLU A 103 26.11 -12.73 2.72
CA GLU A 103 26.55 -11.94 3.87
C GLU A 103 26.31 -12.69 5.19
N ILE A 104 25.17 -13.38 5.34
CA ILE A 104 24.88 -14.21 6.51
C ILE A 104 25.88 -15.38 6.63
N GLU A 105 26.22 -16.06 5.54
CA GLU A 105 27.21 -17.15 5.56
C GLU A 105 28.62 -16.63 5.89
N ALA A 106 29.01 -15.48 5.34
CA ALA A 106 30.27 -14.83 5.68
C ALA A 106 30.34 -14.43 7.16
N ILE A 107 29.22 -13.95 7.72
CA ILE A 107 29.13 -13.66 9.16
C ILE A 107 29.30 -14.96 9.95
N LYS A 108 28.55 -16.02 9.67
CA LYS A 108 28.67 -17.32 10.38
C LYS A 108 30.11 -17.83 10.41
N GLN A 109 30.83 -17.74 9.28
CA GLN A 109 32.24 -18.13 9.21
C GLN A 109 33.15 -17.26 10.07
N ARG A 110 32.81 -15.97 10.25
CA ARG A 110 33.59 -15.00 11.02
C ARG A 110 33.37 -15.09 12.53
N ILE A 111 32.18 -15.44 12.97
CA ILE A 111 31.87 -15.63 14.40
C ILE A 111 32.11 -17.07 14.90
N GLY A 112 32.23 -18.04 13.99
CA GLY A 112 32.37 -19.45 14.36
C GLY A 112 31.09 -20.03 14.98
N PRO A 113 31.02 -21.35 15.22
CA PRO A 113 29.95 -21.95 16.01
C PRO A 113 29.92 -21.43 17.46
#